data_AF-A0A9E5KTV4-F1
#
_entry.id   AF-A0A9E5KTV4-F1
#
_cell.length_a   1.000
_cell.length_b   1.000
_cell.length_c   1.000
_cell.angle_alpha   90.00
_cell.angle_beta   90.00
_cell.angle_gamma   90.00
#
_symmetry.space_group_name_H-M   'P 1'
#
loop_
_entity.id
_entity.type
_entity.pdbx_description
1 polymer ?
#
loop_
_entity_poly.entity_id
_entity_poly.type
_entity_poly.pdbx_seq_one_letter_code
_entity_poly.pdbx_strand_id
1 'polypeptide(L)' 'MSKKISLLKRIEERWFWFFVSPWLLGFLVFTLGPMTSSLIMSFTNWDIFTQAQYVGMQNYTDLF' A
#
# COMPACT_ATOMS: atom_id res chain seq x y z
N MET A 1 -8.07 13.74 -39.45
CA MET A 1 -8.95 13.37 -38.32
C MET A 1 -8.30 12.43 -37.28
N SER A 2 -7.55 11.39 -37.67
CA SER A 2 -7.03 10.35 -36.76
C SER A 2 -6.12 10.84 -35.59
N LYS A 3 -5.15 11.73 -35.83
CA LYS A 3 -4.24 12.22 -34.75
C LYS A 3 -4.94 13.03 -33.65
N LYS A 4 -6.02 13.78 -33.96
CA LYS A 4 -6.75 14.56 -32.95
C LYS A 4 -7.48 13.64 -31.95
N ILE A 5 -8.08 12.55 -32.45
CA ILE A 5 -8.75 11.54 -31.61
C ILE A 5 -7.74 10.88 -30.67
N SER A 6 -6.53 10.60 -31.15
CA SER A 6 -5.43 10.07 -30.32
C SER A 6 -4.99 11.01 -29.20
N LEU A 7 -4.97 12.33 -29.43
CA LEU A 7 -4.57 13.31 -28.40
C LEU A 7 -5.66 13.50 -27.35
N LEU A 8 -6.93 13.54 -27.76
CA LEU A 8 -8.06 13.64 -26.84
C LEU A 8 -8.12 12.44 -25.89
N LYS A 9 -7.92 11.22 -26.43
CA LYS A 9 -7.84 9.99 -25.62
C LYS A 9 -6.76 10.05 -24.53
N ARG A 10 -5.57 10.58 -24.86
CA ARG A 10 -4.48 10.75 -23.87
C ARG A 10 -4.82 11.78 -22.79
N ILE A 11 -5.59 12.80 -23.13
CA ILE A 11 -6.05 13.82 -22.18
C ILE A 11 -7.09 13.20 -21.24
N GLU A 12 -8.06 12.46 -21.77
CA GLU A 12 -9.05 11.71 -20.99
C GLU A 12 -8.39 10.72 -20.03
N GLU A 13 -7.40 9.95 -20.49
CA GLU A 13 -6.62 9.04 -19.64
C GLU A 13 -5.93 9.78 -18.48
N ARG A 14 -5.34 10.95 -18.74
CA ARG A 14 -4.69 11.76 -17.68
C ARG A 14 -5.70 12.30 -16.67
N TRP A 15 -6.85 12.78 -17.14
CA TRP A 15 -7.90 13.28 -16.24
C TRP A 15 -8.50 12.16 -15.41
N PHE A 16 -8.73 10.98 -16.00
CA PHE A 16 -9.15 9.80 -15.25
C PHE A 16 -8.21 9.51 -14.08
N TRP A 17 -6.90 9.40 -14.34
CA TRP A 17 -5.93 9.17 -13.28
C TRP A 17 -5.87 10.31 -12.27
N PHE A 18 -6.01 11.56 -12.71
CA PHE A 18 -6.05 12.71 -11.80
C PHE A 18 -7.21 12.62 -10.82
N PHE A 19 -8.43 12.31 -11.29
CA PHE A 19 -9.61 12.19 -10.43
C PHE A 19 -9.62 10.93 -9.56
N VAL A 20 -9.04 9.83 -10.05
CA VAL A 20 -8.95 8.57 -9.29
C VAL A 20 -7.81 8.62 -8.25
N SER A 21 -6.77 9.43 -8.49
CA SER A 21 -5.59 9.49 -7.62
C SER A 21 -5.86 9.80 -6.14
N PRO A 22 -6.78 10.70 -5.73
CA PRO A 22 -6.99 10.99 -4.32
C PRO A 22 -7.64 9.80 -3.60
N TRP A 23 -8.54 9.09 -4.27
CA TRP A 23 -9.15 7.88 -3.72
C TRP A 23 -8.13 6.74 -3.61
N LEU A 24 -7.31 6.52 -4.63
CA LEU A 24 -6.23 5.53 -4.59
C LEU A 24 -5.21 5.85 -3.49
N LEU A 25 -4.80 7.12 -3.37
CA LEU A 25 -3.90 7.56 -2.30
C LEU A 25 -4.52 7.32 -0.93
N GLY A 26 -5.81 7.63 -0.75
CA GLY A 26 -6.54 7.34 0.47
C GLY A 26 -6.53 5.84 0.81
N PHE A 27 -6.86 4.98 -0.15
CA PHE A 27 -6.79 3.53 0.02
C PHE A 27 -5.39 3.05 0.41
N LEU A 28 -4.35 3.53 -0.28
CA LEU A 28 -2.97 3.15 0.00
C LEU A 28 -2.52 3.57 1.40
N VAL A 29 -2.87 4.78 1.82
CA VAL A 29 -2.44 5.31 3.13
C VAL A 29 -3.25 4.74 4.28
N PHE A 30 -4.58 4.67 4.14
CA PHE A 30 -5.47 4.34 5.26
C PHE A 30 -5.89 2.88 5.33
N THR A 31 -5.78 2.12 4.24
CA THR A 31 -6.09 0.69 4.23
C THR A 31 -4.81 -0.12 4.07
N LEU A 32 -4.09 0.08 2.97
CA LEU A 32 -2.92 -0.73 2.68
C LEU A 32 -1.77 -0.44 3.67
N GLY A 33 -1.58 0.82 4.07
CA GLY A 33 -0.54 1.25 5.01
C GLY A 33 -0.60 0.54 6.37
N PRO A 34 -1.74 0.57 7.09
CA PRO A 34 -1.89 -0.16 8.34
C PRO A 34 -1.77 -1.68 8.15
N MET A 35 -2.34 -2.23 7.07
CA MET A 35 -2.24 -3.67 6.79
C MET A 35 -0.80 -4.12 6.58
N THR A 36 0.00 -3.38 5.80
CA THR A 36 1.42 -3.70 5.60
C THR A 36 2.23 -3.48 6.86
N SER A 37 1.89 -2.47 7.66
CA SER A 37 2.54 -2.25 8.97
C SER A 37 2.27 -3.42 9.92
N SER A 38 1.02 -3.90 10.02
CA SER A 38 0.68 -5.09 10.80
C SER A 38 1.41 -6.34 10.31
N LEU A 39 1.54 -6.50 9.00
CA LEU A 39 2.32 -7.59 8.41
C LEU A 39 3.81 -7.48 8.74
N ILE A 40 4.40 -6.28 8.72
CA ILE A 40 5.82 -6.09 9.13
C ILE A 40 5.98 -6.38 10.63
N MET A 41 5.03 -5.92 11.44
CA MET A 41 5.02 -6.16 12.88
C MET A 41 4.90 -7.65 13.21
N SER A 42 4.26 -8.49 12.38
CA SER A 42 4.18 -9.93 12.67
C SER A 42 5.53 -10.66 12.57
N PHE A 43 6.52 -10.09 11.88
CA PHE A 43 7.91 -10.58 11.86
C PHE A 43 8.78 -9.99 12.97
N THR A 44 8.21 -9.13 13.81
CA THR A 44 8.89 -8.45 14.90
C THR A 44 8.28 -8.91 16.21
N ASN A 45 9.11 -9.30 17.17
CA ASN A 45 8.65 -9.49 18.53
C ASN A 45 8.60 -8.11 19.20
N TRP A 46 7.39 -7.67 19.55
CA TRP A 46 7.15 -6.37 20.16
C TRP A 46 6.26 -6.53 21.38
N ASP A 47 6.70 -5.93 22.48
CA ASP A 47 5.94 -5.79 23.72
C ASP A 47 5.97 -4.29 24.11
N ILE A 48 4.99 -3.84 24.87
CA ILE A 48 4.83 -2.44 25.28
C ILE A 48 6.02 -1.99 26.15
N PHE A 49 6.65 -2.93 26.86
CA PHE A 49 7.72 -2.66 27.82
C PHE A 49 9.14 -2.88 27.28
N THR A 50 9.28 -3.51 26.10
CA THR A 50 10.60 -3.91 25.56
C THR A 50 10.82 -3.32 24.17
N GLN A 51 12.09 -3.15 23.80
CA GLN A 51 12.43 -2.70 22.45
C GLN A 51 12.01 -3.74 21.40
N ALA A 52 11.40 -3.28 20.31
CA ALA A 52 11.06 -4.08 19.15
C ALA A 52 12.28 -4.88 18.64
N GLN A 53 12.17 -6.21 18.58
CA GLN A 53 13.21 -7.09 18.03
C GLN A 53 12.70 -7.75 16.77
N TYR A 54 13.38 -7.56 15.64
CA TYR A 54 13.03 -8.28 14.41
C TYR A 54 13.44 -9.74 14.54
N VAL A 55 12.48 -10.66 14.52
CA VAL A 55 12.69 -12.11 14.73
C VAL A 55 12.42 -12.93 13.47
N GLY A 56 12.04 -12.28 12.37
CA GLY A 56 11.74 -12.95 11.10
C GLY A 56 10.56 -13.91 11.25
N MET A 57 10.75 -15.18 10.86
CA MET A 57 9.69 -16.19 10.87
C MET A 57 9.51 -16.90 12.22
N GLN A 58 10.29 -16.54 13.25
CA GLN A 58 10.28 -17.25 14.53
C GLN A 58 8.87 -17.31 15.16
N ASN A 59 8.13 -16.21 15.10
CA ASN A 59 6.75 -16.14 15.61
C ASN A 59 5.82 -17.18 14.96
N TYR A 60 6.05 -17.52 13.69
CA TYR A 60 5.26 -18.52 12.97
C TYR A 60 5.72 -19.94 13.30
N THR A 61 7.03 -20.18 13.44
CA THR A 61 7.55 -21.50 13.83
C THR A 61 7.21 -21.86 15.26
N ASP A 62 7.04 -20.88 16.15
CA ASP A 62 6.66 -21.14 17.55
C ASP A 62 5.17 -21.49 17.70
N LEU A 63 4.34 -21.10 16.72
CA LEU A 63 2.88 -21.34 16.74
C LEU A 63 2.47 -22.71 16.18
N PHE A 64 3.27 -23.33 15.33
CA PHE A 64 2.96 -24.57 14.60
C PHE A 64 3.94 -25.69 14.92
#